data_AF-A0A3A4NQW7-F1
#
_entry.id   AF-A0A3A4NQW7-F1
#
_cell.length_a   1.000
_cell.length_b   1.000
_cell.length_c   1.000
_cell.angle_alpha   90.00
_cell.angle_beta   90.00
_cell.angle_gamma   90.00
#
_symmetry.space_group_name_H-M   'P 1'
#
loop_
_entity.id
_entity.type
_entity.pdbx_description
1 polymer ?
#
loop_
_entity_poly.entity_id
_entity_poly.type
_entity_poly.pdbx_seq_one_letter_code
_entity_poly.pdbx_strand_id
1 'polypeptide(L)'
;MAINGTRFLKLGNAREFTISRHALARLREYAGREFETDEAFSRFCESRQLRFEEMMERGYRPGFKQRQQQGIPSWYFLLPELGNELIAVISKTENSGEYAWVTTYTPNPQSKANVAWVDHSFAKMIS
;
A
#
# COMPACT_ATOMS: atom_id res chain seq x y z
N MET A 1 -14.98 -8.63 5.63
CA MET A 1 -14.87 -7.30 4.98
C MET A 1 -13.46 -6.77 5.19
N ALA A 2 -12.81 -6.29 4.13
CA ALA A 2 -11.57 -5.52 4.30
C ALA A 2 -11.93 -4.13 4.89
N ILE A 3 -11.12 -3.63 5.82
CA ILE A 3 -11.31 -2.26 6.35
C ILE A 3 -10.64 -1.26 5.42
N ASN A 4 -11.22 -0.07 5.29
CA ASN A 4 -10.60 1.04 4.56
C ASN A 4 -9.79 1.94 5.50
N GLY A 5 -9.00 2.87 4.94
CA GLY A 5 -8.16 3.79 5.72
C GLY A 5 -8.96 4.59 6.75
N THR A 6 -10.14 5.07 6.37
CA THR A 6 -11.03 5.80 7.29
C THR A 6 -11.44 4.96 8.49
N ARG A 7 -11.91 3.73 8.26
CA ARG A 7 -12.33 2.82 9.33
C ARG A 7 -11.15 2.38 10.18
N PHE A 8 -9.99 2.19 9.57
CA PHE A 8 -8.75 1.88 10.27
C PHE A 8 -8.38 2.97 11.29
N LEU A 9 -8.35 4.23 10.88
CA LEU A 9 -8.03 5.35 11.79
C LEU A 9 -9.05 5.47 12.92
N LYS A 10 -10.35 5.30 12.61
CA LYS A 10 -11.42 5.32 13.63
C LYS A 10 -11.26 4.20 14.65
N LEU A 11 -10.98 2.96 14.21
CA LEU A 11 -10.77 1.82 15.10
C LEU A 11 -9.49 1.95 15.92
N GLY A 12 -8.46 2.58 15.37
CA GLY A 12 -7.21 2.91 16.06
C GLY A 12 -7.32 4.11 17.02
N ASN A 13 -8.48 4.78 17.07
CA ASN A 13 -8.69 6.04 17.79
C ASN A 13 -7.61 7.09 17.47
N ALA A 14 -7.18 7.13 16.20
CA ALA A 14 -6.14 8.03 15.72
C ALA A 14 -6.62 9.48 15.83
N ARG A 15 -5.81 10.33 16.46
CA ARG A 15 -6.06 11.77 16.50
C ARG A 15 -5.34 12.46 15.35
N GLU A 16 -4.21 11.91 14.95
CA GLU A 16 -3.37 12.43 13.89
C GLU A 16 -2.96 11.32 12.92
N PHE A 17 -2.79 11.71 11.66
CA PHE A 17 -2.24 10.84 10.64
C PHE A 17 -1.24 11.61 9.81
N THR A 18 0.01 11.16 9.82
CA THR A 18 1.09 11.85 9.09
C THR A 18 1.46 11.08 7.83
N ILE A 19 1.58 11.78 6.70
CA ILE A 19 2.16 11.21 5.49
C ILE A 19 3.62 11.67 5.40
N SER A 20 4.55 10.73 5.49
CA SER A 20 5.97 11.07 5.43
C SER A 20 6.36 11.62 4.05
N ARG A 21 7.35 12.52 4.03
CA ARG A 21 7.95 13.00 2.77
C ARG A 21 8.46 11.85 1.90
N HIS A 22 8.97 10.80 2.53
CA HIS A 22 9.42 9.59 1.83
C HIS A 22 8.26 8.85 1.15
N ALA A 23 7.13 8.66 1.84
CA ALA A 23 5.94 8.05 1.25
C ALA A 23 5.39 8.86 0.07
N LEU A 24 5.30 10.18 0.20
CA LEU A 24 4.88 11.08 -0.88
C LEU A 24 5.83 11.01 -2.08
N ALA A 25 7.14 11.03 -1.86
CA ALA A 25 8.12 10.90 -2.94
C ALA A 25 7.95 9.58 -3.71
N ARG A 26 7.79 8.46 -3.00
CA ARG A 26 7.53 7.14 -3.61
C ARG A 26 6.21 7.09 -4.37
N LEU A 27 5.16 7.69 -3.81
CA LEU A 27 3.86 7.77 -4.47
C LEU A 27 3.99 8.50 -5.82
N ARG A 28 4.69 9.65 -5.83
CA ARG A 28 4.93 10.43 -7.05
C ARG A 28 5.75 9.66 -8.07
N GLU A 29 6.84 9.02 -7.62
CA GLU A 29 7.70 8.17 -8.44
C GLU A 29 6.89 7.07 -9.13
N TYR A 30 6.03 6.36 -8.40
CA TYR A 30 5.34 5.18 -8.94
C TYR A 30 4.03 5.48 -9.67
N ALA A 31 3.33 6.54 -9.28
CA ALA A 31 2.12 6.97 -9.96
C ALA A 31 2.41 7.83 -11.21
N GLY A 32 3.65 8.34 -11.35
CA GLY A 32 4.06 9.15 -12.49
C GLY A 32 3.44 10.55 -12.51
N ARG A 33 2.97 11.07 -11.36
CA ARG A 33 2.38 12.40 -11.22
C ARG A 33 2.62 12.98 -9.83
N GLU A 34 2.44 14.29 -9.70
CA GLU A 34 2.47 14.97 -8.40
C GLU A 34 1.25 14.62 -7.54
N PHE A 35 1.46 14.61 -6.23
CA PHE A 35 0.42 14.44 -5.21
C PHE A 35 0.61 15.48 -4.11
N GLU A 36 -0.46 16.17 -3.77
CA GLU A 36 -0.55 16.93 -2.54
C GLU A 36 -0.86 16.01 -1.35
N THR A 37 -0.52 16.47 -0.14
CA THR A 37 -0.72 15.68 1.09
C THR A 37 -2.20 15.34 1.30
N ASP A 38 -3.09 16.31 1.09
CA ASP A 38 -4.53 16.13 1.29
C ASP A 38 -5.11 15.15 0.27
N GLU A 39 -4.65 15.23 -0.99
CA GLU A 39 -5.03 14.28 -2.02
C GLU A 39 -4.57 12.85 -1.65
N ALA A 40 -3.30 12.68 -1.28
CA ALA A 40 -2.77 11.38 -0.84
C ALA A 40 -3.55 10.84 0.37
N PHE A 41 -3.94 11.71 1.29
CA PHE A 41 -4.78 11.33 2.43
C PHE A 41 -6.17 10.86 2.01
N SER A 42 -6.86 11.59 1.12
CA SER A 42 -8.16 11.16 0.58
C SER A 42 -8.07 9.79 -0.10
N ARG A 43 -7.02 9.55 -0.88
CA ARG A 43 -6.76 8.23 -1.50
C ARG A 43 -6.55 7.13 -0.46
N PHE A 44 -5.79 7.43 0.59
CA PHE A 44 -5.63 6.49 1.71
C PHE A 44 -6.98 6.20 2.41
N CYS A 45 -7.82 7.20 2.63
CA CYS A 45 -9.12 7.02 3.28
C CYS A 45 -10.04 6.02 2.53
N GLU A 46 -9.93 5.99 1.20
CA GLU A 46 -10.66 5.09 0.29
C GLU A 46 -9.95 3.74 0.06
N SER A 47 -8.65 3.68 0.36
CA SER A 47 -7.82 2.50 0.15
C SER A 47 -8.31 1.29 0.96
N ARG A 48 -8.07 0.08 0.42
CA ARG A 48 -8.47 -1.18 1.06
C ARG A 48 -7.29 -1.82 1.78
N GLN A 49 -7.44 -2.19 3.05
CA GLN A 49 -6.41 -2.96 3.74
C GLN A 49 -6.21 -4.33 3.07
N LEU A 50 -4.96 -4.69 2.84
CA LEU A 50 -4.53 -6.00 2.36
C LEU A 50 -4.00 -6.87 3.50
N ARG A 51 -4.25 -8.17 3.37
CA ARG A 51 -3.56 -9.20 4.15
C ARG A 51 -2.20 -9.51 3.52
N PHE A 52 -1.32 -10.09 4.32
CA PHE A 52 0.02 -10.45 3.87
C PHE A 52 -0.03 -11.47 2.71
N GLU A 53 -0.93 -12.44 2.77
CA GLU A 53 -1.12 -13.46 1.73
C GLU A 53 -1.54 -12.83 0.40
N GLU A 54 -2.53 -11.93 0.41
CA GLU A 54 -3.01 -11.20 -0.78
C GLU A 54 -1.88 -10.39 -1.42
N MET A 55 -0.99 -9.80 -0.61
CA MET A 55 0.16 -9.04 -1.12
C MET A 55 1.18 -9.96 -1.79
N MET A 56 1.44 -11.12 -1.21
CA MET A 56 2.38 -12.09 -1.77
C MET A 56 1.89 -12.65 -3.11
N GLU A 57 0.59 -12.95 -3.23
CA GLU A 57 -0.09 -13.39 -4.45
C GLU A 57 0.00 -12.35 -5.57
N ARG A 58 -0.14 -11.07 -5.22
CA ARG A 58 -0.02 -9.94 -6.15
C ARG A 58 1.43 -9.57 -6.49
N GLY A 59 2.41 -10.34 -6.00
CA GLY A 59 3.81 -10.14 -6.35
C GLY A 59 4.53 -9.04 -5.56
N TYR A 60 3.95 -8.57 -4.46
CA TYR A 60 4.64 -7.65 -3.57
C TYR A 60 5.59 -8.41 -2.64
N ARG A 61 6.71 -7.77 -2.33
CA ARG A 61 7.71 -8.26 -1.37
C ARG A 61 8.04 -7.13 -0.40
N PRO A 62 7.10 -6.74 0.47
CA PRO A 62 7.36 -5.69 1.46
C PRO A 62 8.50 -6.12 2.37
N GLY A 63 9.17 -5.15 3.00
CA GLY A 63 10.06 -5.39 4.15
C GLY A 63 9.33 -5.90 5.41
N PHE A 64 8.28 -6.71 5.28
CA PHE A 64 7.43 -7.23 6.35
C PHE A 64 8.25 -8.00 7.39
N LYS A 65 9.07 -8.98 6.95
CA LYS A 65 9.91 -9.78 7.86
C LYS A 65 10.88 -8.92 8.66
N GLN A 66 11.52 -7.94 8.01
CA GLN A 66 12.44 -7.03 8.66
C GLN A 66 11.73 -6.15 9.71
N ARG A 67 10.59 -5.57 9.35
CA ARG A 67 9.77 -4.74 10.25
C ARG A 67 9.23 -5.54 11.42
N GLN A 68 8.82 -6.79 11.19
CA GLN A 68 8.38 -7.71 12.23
C GLN A 68 9.52 -8.05 13.20
N GLN A 69 10.72 -8.34 12.69
CA GLN A 69 11.91 -8.59 13.52
C GLN A 69 12.31 -7.37 14.36
N GLN A 70 12.04 -6.16 13.86
CA GLN A 70 12.24 -4.91 14.58
C GLN A 70 11.08 -4.55 15.52
N GLY A 71 10.03 -5.39 15.60
CA GLY A 71 8.87 -5.11 16.44
C GLY A 71 8.00 -3.95 15.96
N ILE A 72 8.13 -3.51 14.70
CA ILE A 72 7.43 -2.34 14.14
C ILE A 72 6.06 -2.77 13.59
N PRO A 73 4.94 -2.40 14.24
CA PRO A 73 3.61 -2.70 13.73
C PRO A 73 3.41 -2.02 12.37
N SER A 74 2.99 -2.80 11.37
CA SER A 74 2.79 -2.31 10.02
C SER A 74 1.49 -2.82 9.41
N TRP A 75 0.77 -1.95 8.72
CA TRP A 75 -0.46 -2.25 7.99
C TRP A 75 -0.30 -1.83 6.53
N TYR A 76 -0.97 -2.53 5.63
CA TYR A 76 -0.77 -2.40 4.20
C TYR A 76 -2.10 -2.11 3.51
N PHE A 77 -2.12 -1.11 2.64
CA PHE A 77 -3.34 -0.68 1.98
C PHE A 77 -3.14 -0.56 0.48
N LEU A 78 -4.05 -1.16 -0.29
CA LEU A 78 -4.08 -1.08 -1.74
C LEU A 78 -4.60 0.29 -2.19
N LEU A 79 -3.77 0.98 -2.96
CA LEU A 79 -4.05 2.26 -3.61
C LEU A 79 -4.14 2.02 -5.13
N PRO A 80 -5.35 2.04 -5.72
CA PRO A 80 -5.50 2.02 -7.16
C PRO A 80 -5.22 3.42 -7.73
N GLU A 81 -4.15 3.57 -8.51
CA GLU A 81 -3.78 4.84 -9.15
C GLU A 81 -3.48 4.64 -10.64
N LEU A 82 -4.36 5.17 -11.52
CA LEU A 82 -4.17 5.21 -12.97
C LEU A 82 -3.72 3.87 -13.60
N GLY A 83 -4.34 2.76 -13.20
CA GLY A 83 -4.01 1.42 -13.69
C GLY A 83 -2.79 0.78 -13.03
N ASN A 84 -2.11 1.48 -12.12
CA ASN A 84 -1.13 0.91 -11.22
C ASN A 84 -1.80 0.54 -9.89
N GLU A 85 -1.46 -0.64 -9.39
CA GLU A 85 -1.73 -1.00 -8.01
C GLU A 85 -0.50 -0.61 -7.19
N LEU A 86 -0.70 0.22 -6.16
CA LEU A 86 0.33 0.61 -5.20
C LEU A 86 -0.06 0.13 -3.81
N ILE A 87 0.92 -0.01 -2.92
CA ILE A 87 0.66 -0.34 -1.50
C ILE A 87 1.18 0.77 -0.61
N ALA A 88 0.29 1.41 0.14
CA ALA A 88 0.66 2.25 1.26
C ALA A 88 1.06 1.39 2.46
N VAL A 89 2.18 1.74 3.11
CA VAL A 89 2.61 1.11 4.36
C VAL A 89 2.39 2.09 5.49
N ILE A 90 1.53 1.71 6.43
CA ILE A 90 1.22 2.47 7.63
C ILE A 90 1.95 1.83 8.80
N SER A 91 2.58 2.63 9.64
CA SER A 91 3.18 2.18 10.89
C SER A 91 2.75 3.05 12.05
N LYS A 92 2.82 2.48 13.26
CA LYS A 92 2.62 3.26 14.48
C LYS A 92 3.93 3.97 14.83
N THR A 93 3.84 5.25 15.13
CA THR A 93 4.96 6.06 15.61
C THR A 93 5.24 5.74 17.08
N GLU A 94 6.51 5.51 17.43
CA GLU A 94 6.88 5.10 18.79
C GLU A 94 6.59 6.19 19.83
N ASN A 95 6.82 7.46 19.48
CA ASN A 95 6.74 8.59 20.42
C ASN A 95 5.31 9.08 20.67
N SER A 96 4.49 9.15 19.64
CA SER A 96 3.13 9.71 19.72
C SER A 96 2.04 8.63 19.82
N GLY A 97 2.34 7.38 19.47
CA GLY A 97 1.33 6.34 19.32
C GLY A 97 0.37 6.55 18.14
N GLU A 98 0.59 7.61 17.35
CA GLU A 98 -0.18 7.97 16.17
C GLU A 98 0.28 7.17 14.94
N TYR A 99 -0.52 7.23 13.88
CA TYR A 99 -0.26 6.48 12.66
C TYR A 99 0.45 7.33 11.61
N ALA A 100 1.40 6.73 10.90
CA ALA A 100 2.11 7.39 9.82
C ALA A 100 2.16 6.50 8.57
N TRP A 101 1.91 7.10 7.40
CA TRP A 101 2.26 6.51 6.13
C TRP A 101 3.76 6.69 5.88
N VAL A 102 4.50 5.59 6.03
CA VAL A 102 5.97 5.59 6.07
C VAL A 102 6.64 5.29 4.74
N THR A 103 5.99 4.54 3.86
CA THR A 103 6.49 4.29 2.50
C THR A 103 5.39 3.77 1.58
N THR A 104 5.66 3.73 0.29
CA THR A 104 4.77 3.18 -0.74
C THR A 104 5.53 2.12 -1.51
N TYR A 105 4.89 0.99 -1.84
CA TYR A 105 5.45 -0.05 -2.69
C TYR A 105 4.69 -0.16 -4.02
N THR A 106 5.39 -0.62 -5.05
CA THR A 106 4.85 -1.06 -6.35
C THR A 106 5.10 -2.57 -6.50
N PRO A 107 4.36 -3.31 -7.36
CA PRO A 107 4.66 -4.70 -7.62
C PRO A 107 6.11 -4.87 -8.07
N ASN A 108 6.78 -5.93 -7.62
CA ASN A 108 8.14 -6.22 -8.07
C ASN A 108 8.14 -6.39 -9.60
N PRO A 109 9.07 -5.76 -10.36
CA PRO A 109 9.19 -5.96 -11.80
C PRO A 109 9.25 -7.44 -12.22
N GLN A 110 9.87 -8.31 -11.42
CA GLN A 110 9.89 -9.77 -11.66
C GLN A 110 8.51 -10.42 -11.52
N SER A 111 7.62 -9.86 -10.71
CA SER A 111 6.25 -10.37 -10.53
C SER A 111 5.26 -9.79 -11.53
N LYS A 112 5.49 -8.58 -12.07
CA LYS A 112 4.71 -8.03 -13.20
C LYS A 112 4.78 -8.94 -14.43
N ALA A 113 5.92 -9.61 -14.66
CA ALA A 113 6.07 -10.58 -15.74
C ALA A 113 5.13 -11.78 -15.59
N ASN A 114 4.93 -12.32 -14.38
CA ASN A 114 4.05 -13.48 -14.18
C ASN A 114 2.56 -13.14 -14.35
N VAL A 115 2.13 -11.94 -13.96
CA VAL A 115 0.72 -11.51 -14.13
C VAL A 115 0.40 -11.27 -15.61
N ALA A 116 1.31 -10.67 -16.38
CA ALA A 116 1.13 -10.48 -17.82
C ALA A 116 1.04 -11.79 -18.62
N TRP A 117 1.76 -12.84 -18.18
CA TRP A 117 1.68 -14.18 -18.80
C TRP A 117 0.38 -14.92 -18.46
N VAL A 118 -0.20 -14.71 -17.28
CA VAL A 118 -1.49 -15.31 -16.90
C VAL A 118 -2.63 -14.69 -17.73
N ASP A 119 -2.61 -13.38 -17.96
CA ASP A 119 -3.61 -12.71 -18.83
C ASP A 119 -3.54 -13.18 -20.28
N HIS A 120 -2.34 -13.36 -20.84
CA HIS A 120 -2.17 -13.89 -22.20
C HIS A 120 -2.54 -15.38 -22.35
N SER A 121 -2.45 -16.16 -21.27
CA SER A 121 -2.77 -17.59 -21.30
C SER A 121 -4.27 -17.84 -21.20
N PHE A 122 -5.02 -16.96 -20.52
CA PHE A 122 -6.48 -17.05 -20.46
C PHE A 122 -7.16 -16.57 -21.75
N ALA A 123 -6.61 -15.53 -22.41
CA ALA A 123 -7.14 -15.04 -23.67
C ALA A 123 -7.04 -16.05 -24.83
N LYS A 124 -6.12 -17.02 -24.77
CA LYS A 124 -5.96 -18.07 -25.79
C LYS A 124 -6.80 -19.33 -25.57
N MET A 125 -7.49 -19.45 -24.43
CA MET A 125 -8.28 -20.63 -24.10
C MET A 125 -9.79 -20.44 -24.40
N ILE A 126 -10.21 -19.24 -24.77
CA ILE A 126 -11.60 -18.87 -25.11
C ILE A 126 -11.70 -18.34 -26.56
N SER A 127 -10.74 -18.68 -27.42
CA SER A 127 -10.73 -18.33 -28.84
C SER A 127 -10.60 -19.56 -29.72
#